data_AF-A0A6H1RI38-F1
#
_entry.id   AF-A0A6H1RI38-F1
#
_cell.length_a   1.000
_cell.length_b   1.000
_cell.length_c   1.000
_cell.angle_alpha   90.00
_cell.angle_beta   90.00
_cell.angle_gamma   90.00
#
_symmetry.space_group_name_H-M   'P 1'
#
loop_
_entity.id
_entity.type
_entity.pdbx_description
1 polymer ?
#
loop_
_entity_poly.entity_id
_entity_poly.type
_entity_poly.pdbx_seq_one_letter_code
_entity_poly.pdbx_strand_id
1 'polypeptide(L)' 'MRAVLTEYVRHYNGRRPHRARELRPPRPSHPVANLSHERIKTRPVLGGLINEYERAA' A
#
# COMPACT_ATOMS: atom_id res chain seq x y z
N MET A 1 -3.89 12.60 -16.88
CA MET A 1 -2.64 12.51 -16.07
C MET A 1 -2.79 12.87 -14.59
N ARG A 2 -3.61 13.86 -14.20
CA ARG A 2 -3.72 14.29 -12.79
C ARG A 2 -4.24 13.21 -11.82
N ALA A 3 -5.18 12.37 -12.27
CA ALA A 3 -5.76 11.31 -11.44
C ALA A 3 -4.72 10.27 -10.95
N VAL A 4 -3.83 9.82 -11.84
CA VAL A 4 -2.77 8.86 -11.50
C VAL A 4 -1.80 9.43 -10.47
N LEU A 5 -1.42 10.70 -10.61
CA LEU A 5 -0.54 11.37 -9.64
C LEU A 5 -1.22 11.53 -8.26
N THR A 6 -2.50 11.90 -8.24
CA THR A 6 -3.25 12.02 -6.98
C THR A 6 -3.35 10.67 -6.27
N GLU A 7 -3.69 9.61 -7.00
CA GLU A 7 -3.79 8.26 -6.44
C GLU A 7 -2.40 7.74 -6.01
N TYR A 8 -1.35 8.08 -6.76
CA TYR A 8 0.03 7.73 -6.41
C TYR A 8 0.46 8.40 -5.09
N VAL A 9 0.21 9.70 -4.92
CA VAL A 9 0.54 10.43 -3.69
C VAL A 9 -0.24 9.87 -2.50
N ARG A 10 -1.53 9.54 -2.68
CA ARG A 10 -2.35 8.92 -1.63
C ARG A 10 -1.80 7.55 -1.23
N HIS A 11 -1.46 6.72 -2.20
CA HIS A 11 -0.86 5.41 -1.96
C HIS A 11 0.50 5.54 -1.26
N TYR A 12 1.39 6.39 -1.77
CA TYR A 12 2.73 6.60 -1.23
C TYR A 12 2.71 7.04 0.23
N ASN A 13 1.85 8.01 0.57
CA ASN A 13 1.79 8.54 1.93
C ASN A 13 1.01 7.66 2.92
N GLY A 14 0.06 6.87 2.42
CA GLY A 14 -0.91 6.15 3.25
C GLY A 14 -0.62 4.66 3.44
N ARG A 15 -0.03 4.04 2.43
CA ARG A 15 0.04 2.57 2.30
C ARG A 15 1.48 2.07 2.15
N ARG A 16 2.38 2.85 1.56
CA ARG A 16 3.72 2.36 1.21
C ARG A 16 4.66 2.32 2.42
N PRO A 17 5.22 1.15 2.77
CA PRO A 17 6.26 1.08 3.80
C PRO A 17 7.53 1.78 3.30
N HIS A 18 8.04 2.74 4.06
CA HIS A 18 9.30 3.42 3.73
C HIS A 18 10.48 2.65 4.33
N ARG A 19 11.36 2.15 3.46
CA ARG A 19 12.53 1.35 3.85
C ARG A 19 13.48 2.05 4.84
N ALA A 20 13.46 3.39 4.92
CA ALA A 20 14.27 4.17 5.85
C ALA A 20 13.60 4.49 7.21
N ARG A 21 12.29 4.31 7.36
CA ARG A 21 11.52 4.73 8.55
C ARG A 21 10.77 3.55 9.17
N GLU A 22 11.51 2.51 9.58
CA GLU A 22 10.93 1.31 10.20
C GLU A 22 9.87 0.61 9.34
N LEU A 23 9.90 0.81 8.02
CA LEU A 23 8.86 0.34 7.09
C LEU A 23 7.46 0.92 7.36
N ARG A 24 7.37 2.14 7.89
CA ARG A 24 6.07 2.79 8.19
C ARG A 24 5.74 3.93 7.22
N PRO A 25 4.47 4.04 6.76
CA PRO A 25 4.00 5.19 6.00
C PRO A 25 3.89 6.45 6.91
N PRO A 26 4.08 7.67 6.37
CA PRO A 26 3.98 8.92 7.12
C PRO A 26 2.60 9.18 7.73
N ARG A 27 1.53 8.70 7.07
CA ARG A 27 0.15 8.82 7.54
C ARG A 27 -0.54 7.46 7.38
N PRO A 28 -0.30 6.50 8.29
CA PRO A 28 -0.91 5.19 8.19
C PRO A 28 -2.43 5.34 8.20
N SER A 29 -3.07 5.07 7.07
CA SER A 29 -4.53 4.97 6.98
C SER A 29 -5.03 3.57 7.31
N HIS A 30 -4.10 2.60 7.39
CA HIS A 30 -4.34 1.19 7.62
C HIS A 30 -3.16 0.61 8.41
N PRO A 31 -3.37 -0.45 9.21
CA PRO A 31 -2.27 -1.15 9.86
C PRO A 31 -1.31 -1.74 8.83
N VAL A 32 -0.01 -1.78 9.16
CA VAL A 32 1.00 -2.44 8.33
C VAL A 32 0.62 -3.92 8.19
N ALA A 33 0.48 -4.41 6.97
CA ALA A 33 0.18 -5.82 6.74
C ALA A 33 1.34 -6.69 7.25
N ASN A 34 1.06 -7.56 8.23
CA ASN A 34 1.98 -8.64 8.58
C ASN A 34 1.83 -9.74 7.50
N LEU A 35 2.86 -9.89 6.66
CA LEU A 35 2.85 -10.81 5.52
C LEU A 35 3.24 -12.26 5.90
N SER A 36 3.21 -12.62 7.18
CA SER A 36 3.53 -13.98 7.63
C SER A 36 2.52 -15.02 7.12
N HIS A 37 2.93 -15.87 6.17
CA HIS A 37 2.42 -17.20 5.76
C HIS A 37 0.89 -17.43 5.63
N GLU A 38 0.04 -16.41 5.76
CA GLU A 38 -1.39 -16.49 5.54
C GLU A 38 -1.77 -16.08 4.11
N ARG A 39 -3.00 -16.44 3.69
CA ARG A 39 -3.53 -16.14 2.36
C ARG A 39 -3.53 -14.62 2.13
N ILE A 40 -2.75 -14.16 1.15
CA ILE A 40 -2.62 -12.74 0.80
C ILE A 40 -3.69 -12.39 -0.26
N LYS A 41 -4.45 -11.32 -0.03
CA LYS A 41 -5.30 -10.67 -1.04
C LYS A 41 -4.49 -9.61 -1.77
N THR A 42 -4.51 -9.68 -3.09
CA THR A 42 -3.89 -8.69 -3.98
C THR A 42 -4.97 -7.78 -4.55
N ARG A 43 -4.77 -6.47 -4.45
CA ARG A 43 -5.63 -5.45 -5.06
C ARG A 43 -4.81 -4.58 -6.02
N PRO A 44 -5.15 -4.56 -7.32
CA PRO A 44 -4.55 -3.60 -8.23
C PRO A 44 -5.01 -2.18 -7.92
N VAL A 45 -4.07 -1.23 -7.93
CA VAL A 45 -4.28 0.21 -7.81
C VAL A 45 -3.56 0.93 -8.94
N LEU A 46 -3.83 2.22 -9.15
CA LEU A 46 -3.30 3.01 -10.26
C LEU A 46 -3.60 2.37 -11.63
N GLY A 47 -4.81 1.84 -11.81
CA GLY A 47 -5.20 1.14 -13.03
C GLY A 47 -4.42 -0.16 -13.27
N GLY A 48 -3.88 -0.78 -12.22
CA GLY A 48 -3.12 -2.04 -12.30
C GLY A 48 -1.61 -1.86 -12.35
N LEU A 49 -1.10 -0.63 -12.31
CA LEU A 49 0.34 -0.36 -12.29
C LEU A 49 1.01 -0.80 -10.98
N ILE A 50 0.26 -0.79 -9.87
CA ILE A 50 0.75 -1.19 -8.55
C ILE A 50 -0.21 -2.20 -7.94
N ASN A 51 0.31 -3.18 -7.21
CA ASN A 51 -0.48 -4.10 -6.41
C ASN A 51 -0.32 -3.76 -4.92
N GLU A 52 -1.45 -3.62 -4.23
CA GLU A 52 -1.52 -3.60 -2.77
C GLU A 52 -1.77 -5.02 -2.26
N TYR A 53 -1.18 -5.33 -1.11
CA TYR A 53 -1.25 -6.65 -0.49
C TYR A 53 -1.87 -6.50 0.91
N GLU A 54 -2.95 -7.24 1.17
CA GLU A 54 -3.66 -7.26 2.45
C GLU A 54 -3.90 -8.72 2.89
N ARG A 55 -4.08 -9.00 4.19
CA ARG A 55 -4.42 -10.36 4.67
C ARG A 55 -5.85 -10.72 4.25
N ALA A 56 -6.06 -11.94 3.76
CA ALA A 56 -7.38 -12.53 3.68
C ALA A 56 -7.78 -13.01 5.08
N ALA A 57 -8.92 -12.55 5.58
CA ALA A 57 -9.61 -13.23 6.68
C ALA A 57 -9.87 -14.72 6.34
#